data_AF-A0A2J0LHA5-F1
#
_entry.id   AF-A0A2J0LHA5-F1
#
_cell.length_a   1.000
_cell.length_b   1.000
_cell.length_c   1.000
_cell.angle_alpha   90.00
_cell.angle_beta   90.00
_cell.angle_gamma   90.00
#
_symmetry.space_group_name_H-M   'P 1'
#
loop_
_entity.id
_entity.type
_entity.pdbx_description
1 polymer ?
#
loop_
_entity_poly.entity_id
_entity_poly.type
_entity_poly.pdbx_seq_one_letter_code
_entity_poly.pdbx_strand_id
1 'polypeptide(L)' 'LPKIKALRKIYSGDMEVDGGINDKNARSVIDAGANILVAGSYFFGAKDKLEAVKLLRTA' A
#
# COMPACT_ATOMS: atom_id res chain seq x y z
N LEU A 1 9.82 2.74 -3.96
CA LEU A 1 10.17 1.37 -3.49
C LEU A 1 11.58 1.21 -2.91
N PRO A 2 12.68 1.74 -3.50
CA PRO A 2 14.05 1.50 -2.99
C PRO A 2 14.23 1.86 -1.51
N LYS A 3 13.62 2.96 -1.05
CA LYS A 3 13.64 3.37 0.36
C LYS A 3 13.00 2.34 1.31
N ILE A 4 11.86 1.77 0.91
CA ILE A 4 11.15 0.73 1.68
C ILE A 4 12.04 -0.52 1.78
N LYS A 5 12.63 -0.95 0.66
CA LYS A 5 13.55 -2.09 0.63
C LYS A 5 14.79 -1.87 1.50
N ALA A 6 15.34 -0.65 1.50
CA ALA A 6 16.47 -0.30 2.34
C ALA A 6 16.10 -0.34 3.84
N LEU A 7 14.95 0.24 4.20
CA LEU A 7 14.48 0.27 5.59
C LEU A 7 14.12 -1.13 6.11
N ARG A 8 13.45 -1.96 5.32
CA ARG A 8 13.10 -3.35 5.72
C ARG A 8 14.32 -4.20 6.08
N LYS A 9 15.50 -3.91 5.54
CA LYS A 9 16.75 -4.63 5.89
C LYS A 9 17.23 -4.34 7.31
N ILE A 10 16.89 -3.19 7.88
CA ILE A 10 17.38 -2.74 9.19
C ILE A 10 16.25 -2.59 10.23
N TYR A 11 15.00 -2.68 9.81
CA TYR A 11 13.83 -2.48 10.65
C TYR A 11 12.80 -3.60 10.47
N SER A 12 12.51 -4.30 11.57
CA SER A 12 11.62 -5.46 11.61
C SER A 12 10.19 -5.14 12.05
N GLY A 13 9.90 -3.91 12.46
CA GLY A 13 8.56 -3.52 12.91
C GLY A 13 7.58 -3.21 11.78
N ASP A 14 6.43 -2.66 12.14
CA ASP A 14 5.40 -2.24 11.20
C ASP A 14 5.85 -1.03 10.40
N MET A 15 5.68 -1.10 9.08
CA MET A 15 5.98 -0.04 8.13
C MET A 15 4.72 0.35 7.36
N GLU A 16 4.39 1.63 7.50
CA GLU A 16 3.31 2.29 6.81
C GLU A 16 3.82 3.08 5.60
N VAL A 17 3.06 3.03 4.51
CA VAL A 17 3.21 3.99 3.40
C VAL A 17 2.00 4.92 3.40
N ASP A 18 2.26 6.17 3.79
CA ASP A 18 1.27 7.23 3.84
C ASP A 18 0.98 7.80 2.45
N GLY A 19 -0.21 7.49 1.93
CA GLY A 19 -0.74 8.05 0.71
C GLY A 19 -0.16 7.46 -0.58
N GLY A 20 -0.79 7.85 -1.70
CA GLY A 20 -0.39 7.42 -3.04
C GLY A 20 -0.67 5.96 -3.37
N ILE A 21 -1.35 5.20 -2.49
CA ILE A 21 -1.68 3.78 -2.72
C ILE A 21 -2.93 3.62 -3.59
N ASN A 22 -2.87 2.68 -4.54
CA ASN A 22 -3.97 2.22 -5.40
C ASN A 22 -3.79 0.74 -5.81
N ASP A 23 -4.73 0.22 -6.59
CA ASP A 23 -4.74 -1.14 -7.16
C ASP A 23 -3.52 -1.48 -8.02
N LYS A 24 -2.84 -0.46 -8.57
CA LYS A 24 -1.69 -0.66 -9.47
C LYS A 24 -0.36 -0.76 -8.72
N ASN A 25 -0.26 -0.20 -7.51
CA ASN A 25 1.01 -0.13 -6.78
C ASN A 25 1.02 -0.85 -5.43
N ALA A 26 -0.14 -1.16 -4.84
CA ALA A 26 -0.25 -1.81 -3.54
C ALA A 26 0.65 -3.07 -3.45
N ARG A 27 0.58 -3.96 -4.44
CA ARG A 27 1.43 -5.16 -4.51
C ARG A 27 2.92 -4.83 -4.42
N SER A 28 3.37 -3.90 -5.24
CA SER A 28 4.78 -3.54 -5.33
C SER A 28 5.32 -2.90 -4.03
N VAL A 29 4.45 -2.23 -3.29
CA VAL A 29 4.75 -1.62 -1.99
C VAL A 29 4.84 -2.69 -0.89
N ILE A 30 3.93 -3.66 -0.90
CA ILE A 30 3.98 -4.85 -0.03
C ILE A 30 5.26 -5.64 -0.31
N ASP A 31 5.54 -5.96 -1.57
CA ASP A 31 6.74 -6.70 -2.00
C ASP A 31 8.04 -5.95 -1.66
N ALA A 32 8.00 -4.62 -1.55
CA ALA A 32 9.14 -3.83 -1.11
C ALA A 32 9.36 -3.88 0.41
N GLY A 33 8.37 -4.34 1.18
CA GLY A 33 8.47 -4.63 2.59
C GLY A 33 7.47 -3.89 3.47
N ALA A 34 6.59 -3.03 2.94
CA ALA A 34 5.56 -2.39 3.77
C ALA A 34 4.45 -3.37 4.14
N ASN A 35 3.78 -3.14 5.26
CA ASN A 35 2.67 -3.98 5.73
C ASN A 35 1.40 -3.19 6.07
N ILE A 36 1.51 -1.87 6.21
CA ILE A 36 0.37 -0.97 6.39
C ILE A 36 0.31 -0.02 5.19
N LEU A 37 -0.86 0.08 4.57
CA LEU A 37 -1.08 0.91 3.38
C LEU A 37 -2.17 1.95 3.66
N VAL A 38 -1.91 3.22 3.35
CA VAL A 38 -2.91 4.29 3.43
C VAL A 38 -3.41 4.66 2.05
N ALA A 39 -4.69 4.40 1.79
CA ALA A 39 -5.32 4.58 0.48
C ALA A 39 -6.51 5.56 0.53
N GLY A 40 -6.31 6.77 1.05
CA GLY A 40 -7.37 7.78 1.21
C GLY A 40 -7.98 8.23 -0.13
N SER A 41 -7.22 8.97 -0.95
CA SER A 41 -7.72 9.54 -2.21
C SER A 41 -8.24 8.47 -3.19
N TYR A 42 -7.61 7.30 -3.22
CA TYR A 42 -8.05 6.18 -4.06
C TYR A 42 -9.41 5.64 -3.61
N PHE A 43 -9.60 5.41 -2.31
CA PHE A 43 -10.87 4.92 -1.77
C PHE A 43 -12.00 5.96 -1.90
N PHE A 44 -11.75 7.21 -1.49
CA PHE A 44 -12.78 8.25 -1.51
C PHE A 44 -13.12 8.75 -2.91
N GLY A 45 -12.19 8.65 -3.87
CA GLY A 45 -12.43 8.96 -5.28
C GLY A 45 -13.03 7.81 -6.09
N ALA A 46 -13.15 6.61 -5.52
CA ALA A 46 -13.68 5.46 -6.23
C ALA A 46 -15.18 5.58 -6.47
N LYS A 47 -15.62 5.23 -7.70
CA LYS A 47 -17.05 5.09 -8.02
C LYS A 47 -17.69 3.95 -7.22
N ASP A 48 -16.96 2.85 -7.06
CA ASP A 48 -17.33 1.70 -6.24
C ASP A 48 -16.29 1.50 -5.13
N LYS A 49 -16.70 1.81 -3.90
CA LYS A 49 -15.85 1.71 -2.71
C LYS A 49 -15.61 0.26 -2.30
N LEU A 50 -16.56 -0.64 -2.56
CA LEU A 50 -16.41 -2.06 -2.23
C LEU A 50 -15.38 -2.69 -3.16
N GLU A 51 -15.45 -2.39 -4.45
CA GLU A 51 -14.46 -2.85 -5.41
C GLU A 51 -13.07 -2.29 -5.11
N ALA A 52 -12.96 -1.00 -4.76
CA ALA A 52 -11.68 -0.40 -4.35
C ALA A 52 -11.05 -1.13 -3.13
N VAL A 53 -11.85 -1.45 -2.11
CA VAL A 53 -11.37 -2.23 -0.95
C VAL A 53 -10.97 -3.64 -1.36
N LYS A 54 -11.76 -4.29 -2.22
CA LYS A 54 -11.46 -5.64 -2.71
C LYS A 54 -10.11 -5.66 -3.44
N LEU A 55 -9.90 -4.75 -4.39
CA LEU A 55 -8.65 -4.63 -5.15
C LEU A 55 -7.44 -4.40 -4.23
N LEU A 56 -7.57 -3.53 -3.22
CA LEU A 56 -6.50 -3.29 -2.24
C LEU A 56 -6.21 -4.51 -1.35
N ARG A 57 -7.23 -5.32 -1.01
CA ARG A 57 -7.08 -6.51 -0.17
C ARG A 57 -6.56 -7.73 -0.92
N THR A 58 -6.79 -7.80 -2.22
CA THR A 58 -6.26 -8.86 -3.11
C THR A 58 -4.93 -8.49 -3.74
N ALA A 59 -4.39 -7.32 -3.40
CA ALA A 59 -3.05 -6.90 -3.78
C ALA A 59 -1.97 -7.76 -3.12
#